data_AF-A0AAV9LP74-F1
#
_entry.id   AF-A0AAV9LP74-F1
#
_cell.length_a   1.000
_cell.length_b   1.000
_cell.length_c   1.000
_cell.angle_alpha   90.00
_cell.angle_beta   90.00
_cell.angle_gamma   90.00
#
_symmetry.space_group_name_H-M   'P 1'
#
loop_
_entity.id
_entity.type
_entity.pdbx_description
1 polymer ?
#
loop_
_entity_poly.entity_id
_entity_poly.type
_entity_poly.pdbx_seq_one_letter_code
_entity_poly.pdbx_strand_id
1 'polypeptide(L)'
;MQNAASSAVVVAGWHRMSYAFPNNQSFISKELEKNIRKIHAIAKNAITHGKYIIFGTGSTQLLHAAVHALSMDNNYSTEVVANKIPYYSLYKLQTEYFQTRHYEFGGDSSMLKNNSDFAGNVIEFVTSPNNPDGKLESPVLNGPNVKHIYDHAYYWSHYTAIPAPADEDLMIFSMSKLTGHAGSRFGWAIVKDVNVYTRMMEFISLAEMGTSKDVQLRALTLLKVVAQGDGKQLFNFAQHVLTYRWEKLSHIFSLTKRFSLQTIPTRYCTFFERTREPSPAYAWVKCKRKEDKNCHEVFRVAKIIGRSSRRFYAGDRYVRFSLVTGQHDFDMLIHRLKELVSQEYEASAQAMSSF
;
A
#
# COMPACT_ATOMS: atom_id res chain seq x y z
N MET A 1 -13.50 -18.09 0.83
CA MET A 1 -13.41 -19.54 1.10
C MET A 1 -13.57 -20.42 -0.13
N GLN A 2 -13.89 -19.87 -1.32
CA GLN A 2 -14.17 -20.65 -2.54
C GLN A 2 -13.00 -21.51 -3.07
N ASN A 3 -11.76 -21.26 -2.64
CA ASN A 3 -10.56 -21.97 -3.08
C ASN A 3 -9.90 -22.80 -1.97
N ALA A 4 -10.69 -23.29 -0.99
CA ALA A 4 -10.13 -23.97 0.18
C ALA A 4 -9.26 -25.18 -0.18
N ALA A 5 -9.78 -26.10 -1.02
CA ALA A 5 -9.06 -27.31 -1.42
C ALA A 5 -7.79 -27.01 -2.23
N SER A 6 -7.82 -26.02 -3.13
CA SER A 6 -6.68 -25.69 -3.99
C SER A 6 -5.61 -24.86 -3.31
N SER A 7 -5.92 -24.23 -2.16
CA SER A 7 -5.01 -23.37 -1.42
C SER A 7 -4.57 -23.91 -0.05
N ALA A 8 -5.10 -25.06 0.37
CA ALA A 8 -4.64 -25.73 1.56
C ALA A 8 -3.18 -26.21 1.39
N VAL A 9 -2.41 -26.14 2.48
CA VAL A 9 -1.02 -26.59 2.51
C VAL A 9 -0.85 -27.53 3.69
N VAL A 10 -0.38 -28.75 3.41
CA VAL A 10 0.12 -29.67 4.41
C VAL A 10 1.64 -29.55 4.46
N VAL A 11 2.18 -29.20 5.62
CA VAL A 11 3.62 -29.04 5.83
C VAL A 11 4.13 -30.26 6.56
N ALA A 12 5.00 -31.04 5.91
CA ALA A 12 5.65 -32.19 6.54
C ALA A 12 6.57 -31.74 7.68
N GLY A 13 6.73 -32.56 8.72
CA GLY A 13 7.55 -32.22 9.90
C GLY A 13 9.03 -31.94 9.60
N TRP A 14 9.53 -32.43 8.46
CA TRP A 14 10.90 -32.19 7.98
C TRP A 14 10.98 -31.15 6.85
N HIS A 15 9.90 -30.41 6.58
CA HIS A 15 9.87 -29.43 5.50
C HIS A 15 10.91 -28.33 5.74
N ARG A 16 11.95 -28.31 4.90
CA ARG A 16 12.96 -27.25 4.83
C ARG A 16 13.50 -26.81 6.20
N MET A 17 13.89 -27.77 7.03
CA MET A 17 14.52 -27.51 8.34
C MET A 17 15.88 -26.77 8.24
N SER A 18 16.51 -26.77 7.06
CA SER A 18 17.75 -26.01 6.82
C SER A 18 17.50 -24.51 6.69
N TYR A 19 18.46 -23.70 7.15
CA TYR A 19 18.46 -22.24 6.95
C TYR A 19 18.33 -21.83 5.47
N ALA A 20 18.94 -22.61 4.57
CA ALA A 20 19.07 -22.24 3.16
C ALA A 20 18.44 -23.24 2.20
N PHE A 21 18.06 -22.76 1.03
CA PHE A 21 17.71 -23.62 -0.10
C PHE A 21 18.98 -24.26 -0.70
N PRO A 22 18.91 -25.52 -1.18
CA PRO A 22 20.04 -26.21 -1.81
C PRO A 22 20.61 -25.45 -3.03
N ASN A 23 21.86 -25.77 -3.40
CA ASN A 23 22.60 -25.33 -4.60
C ASN A 23 23.15 -23.89 -4.61
N ASN A 24 22.64 -22.97 -3.81
CA ASN A 24 23.14 -21.58 -3.77
C ASN A 24 23.15 -20.96 -2.37
N GLN A 25 22.89 -21.75 -1.32
CA GLN A 25 22.72 -21.27 0.06
C GLN A 25 21.76 -20.06 0.19
N SER A 26 20.78 -19.95 -0.72
CA SER A 26 19.89 -18.79 -0.78
C SER A 26 18.76 -18.89 0.24
N PHE A 27 18.27 -17.75 0.71
CA PHE A 27 17.03 -17.69 1.51
C PHE A 27 15.75 -17.70 0.67
N ILE A 28 15.85 -17.61 -0.66
CA ILE A 28 14.73 -17.36 -1.59
C ILE A 28 14.34 -18.64 -2.35
N SER A 29 13.06 -18.97 -2.32
CA SER A 29 12.47 -20.03 -3.15
C SER A 29 12.40 -19.60 -4.63
N LYS A 30 13.17 -20.27 -5.50
CA LYS A 30 13.14 -20.05 -6.95
C LYS A 30 11.74 -20.26 -7.56
N GLU A 31 11.00 -21.24 -7.06
CA GLU A 31 9.62 -21.50 -7.53
C GLU A 31 8.66 -20.38 -7.14
N LEU A 32 8.82 -19.80 -5.94
CA LEU A 32 8.02 -18.64 -5.53
C LEU A 32 8.39 -17.41 -6.36
N GLU A 33 9.67 -17.17 -6.58
CA GLU A 33 10.14 -16.08 -7.44
C GLU A 33 9.53 -16.19 -8.85
N LYS A 34 9.58 -17.37 -9.48
CA LYS A 34 8.97 -17.64 -10.78
C LYS A 34 7.48 -17.33 -10.79
N ASN A 35 6.75 -17.70 -9.72
CA ASN A 35 5.33 -17.41 -9.61
C ASN A 35 5.04 -15.92 -9.38
N ILE A 36 5.87 -15.21 -8.61
CA ILE A 36 5.76 -13.75 -8.46
C ILE A 36 5.92 -13.05 -9.81
N ARG A 37 6.94 -13.44 -10.60
CA ARG A 37 7.14 -12.93 -11.97
C ARG A 37 5.92 -13.21 -12.86
N LYS A 38 5.38 -14.43 -12.81
CA LYS A 38 4.17 -14.82 -13.54
C LYS A 38 2.96 -13.94 -13.15
N ILE A 39 2.78 -13.68 -11.86
CA ILE A 39 1.67 -12.86 -11.36
C ILE A 39 1.78 -11.41 -11.87
N HIS A 40 2.98 -10.82 -11.88
CA HIS A 40 3.17 -9.49 -12.44
C HIS A 40 2.90 -9.42 -13.95
N ALA A 41 3.30 -10.46 -14.69
CA ALA A 41 2.99 -10.56 -16.12
C ALA A 41 1.47 -10.66 -16.37
N ILE A 42 0.74 -11.46 -15.59
CA ILE A 42 -0.73 -11.57 -15.64
C ILE A 42 -1.38 -10.22 -15.31
N ALA A 43 -0.97 -9.60 -14.20
CA ALA A 43 -1.54 -8.34 -13.72
C ALA A 43 -1.18 -7.13 -14.59
N LYS A 44 -0.20 -7.28 -15.49
CA LYS A 44 0.38 -6.22 -16.34
C LYS A 44 0.80 -4.98 -15.53
N ASN A 45 1.22 -5.16 -14.28
CA ASN A 45 1.43 -4.05 -13.34
C ASN A 45 2.89 -3.76 -13.04
N ALA A 46 3.85 -4.63 -13.36
CA ALA A 46 5.27 -4.35 -13.15
C ALA A 46 6.17 -5.11 -14.13
N ILE A 47 7.24 -4.47 -14.57
CA ILE A 47 8.33 -5.08 -15.32
C ILE A 47 9.26 -5.79 -14.33
N THR A 48 9.38 -7.11 -14.50
CA THR A 48 10.26 -7.94 -13.67
C THR A 48 11.49 -8.44 -14.41
N HIS A 49 11.45 -8.48 -15.75
CA HIS A 49 12.56 -8.96 -16.57
C HIS A 49 13.81 -8.11 -16.34
N GLY A 50 14.98 -8.75 -16.24
CA GLY A 50 16.26 -8.07 -15.98
C GLY A 50 16.42 -7.50 -14.56
N LYS A 51 15.47 -7.73 -13.65
CA LYS A 51 15.52 -7.25 -12.25
C LYS A 51 15.59 -8.40 -11.24
N TYR A 52 16.22 -8.13 -10.11
CA TYR A 52 16.33 -9.04 -8.97
C TYR A 52 15.05 -9.00 -8.12
N ILE A 53 14.78 -10.09 -7.39
CA ILE A 53 13.66 -10.17 -6.45
C ILE A 53 14.18 -10.52 -5.06
N ILE A 54 13.69 -9.80 -4.06
CA ILE A 54 14.03 -10.00 -2.64
C ILE A 54 12.75 -10.31 -1.88
N PHE A 55 12.79 -11.25 -0.94
CA PHE A 55 11.70 -11.51 -0.02
C PHE A 55 11.95 -10.87 1.33
N GLY A 56 10.88 -10.38 1.96
CA GLY A 56 10.95 -9.89 3.33
C GLY A 56 9.73 -10.25 4.14
N THR A 57 9.86 -10.11 5.45
CA THR A 57 8.82 -10.31 6.47
C THR A 57 7.78 -9.17 6.40
N GLY A 58 7.07 -9.15 5.28
CA GLY A 58 6.20 -8.07 4.84
C GLY A 58 6.98 -6.95 4.15
N SER A 59 6.25 -6.07 3.46
CA SER A 59 6.83 -4.84 2.89
C SER A 59 7.46 -3.94 3.96
N THR A 60 7.00 -4.04 5.21
CA THR A 60 7.60 -3.34 6.36
C THR A 60 9.11 -3.57 6.50
N GLN A 61 9.58 -4.81 6.42
CA GLN A 61 11.03 -5.06 6.50
C GLN A 61 11.75 -4.53 5.26
N LEU A 62 11.14 -4.69 4.08
CA LEU A 62 11.73 -4.28 2.81
C LEU A 62 11.89 -2.76 2.68
N LEU A 63 10.95 -1.97 3.22
CA LEU A 63 11.05 -0.51 3.25
C LEU A 63 12.29 -0.07 4.01
N HIS A 64 12.54 -0.66 5.18
CA HIS A 64 13.74 -0.37 5.97
C HIS A 64 15.01 -0.90 5.32
N ALA A 65 15.00 -2.13 4.80
CA ALA A 65 16.14 -2.69 4.07
C ALA A 65 16.52 -1.81 2.87
N ALA A 66 15.54 -1.26 2.16
CA ALA A 66 15.75 -0.35 1.04
C ALA A 66 16.36 0.99 1.48
N VAL A 67 15.83 1.61 2.55
CA VAL A 67 16.42 2.84 3.12
C VAL A 67 17.86 2.59 3.53
N HIS A 68 18.10 1.54 4.32
CA HIS A 68 19.44 1.15 4.75
C HIS A 68 20.37 0.97 3.54
N ALA A 69 19.99 0.15 2.57
CA ALA A 69 20.82 -0.13 1.41
C ALA A 69 21.15 1.14 0.61
N LEU A 70 20.18 2.03 0.37
CA LEU A 70 20.40 3.25 -0.40
C LEU A 70 21.21 4.30 0.36
N SER A 71 21.25 4.26 1.69
CA SER A 71 22.04 5.18 2.51
C SER A 71 23.51 4.75 2.68
N MET A 72 23.86 3.50 2.40
CA MET A 72 25.23 3.01 2.58
C MET A 72 26.21 3.47 1.48
N ASP A 73 25.76 4.12 0.41
CA ASP A 73 26.64 4.62 -0.67
C ASP A 73 27.44 5.87 -0.29
N ASN A 74 27.18 6.47 0.88
CA ASN A 74 27.59 7.84 1.16
C ASN A 74 28.26 7.99 2.53
N ASN A 75 29.26 8.88 2.58
CA ASN A 75 29.92 9.27 3.82
C ASN A 75 29.09 10.25 4.67
N TYR A 76 28.01 10.79 4.11
CA TYR A 76 27.11 11.74 4.76
C TYR A 76 25.74 11.12 5.01
N SER A 77 25.05 11.59 6.04
CA SER A 77 23.67 11.20 6.34
C SER A 77 22.77 11.43 5.13
N THR A 78 21.89 10.48 4.85
CA THR A 78 20.90 10.55 3.77
C THR A 78 19.56 11.04 4.31
N GLU A 79 18.99 12.04 3.65
CA GLU A 79 17.67 12.57 4.00
C GLU A 79 16.58 11.65 3.44
N VAL A 80 15.69 11.14 4.29
CA VAL A 80 14.58 10.28 3.88
C VAL A 80 13.28 11.07 3.97
N VAL A 81 12.55 11.18 2.87
CA VAL A 81 11.31 11.97 2.81
C VAL A 81 10.17 11.15 2.23
N ALA A 82 8.94 11.53 2.57
CA ALA A 82 7.78 11.13 1.80
C ALA A 82 7.62 12.05 0.57
N ASN A 83 7.06 11.53 -0.52
CA ASN A 83 6.81 12.35 -1.71
C ASN A 83 5.85 13.52 -1.42
N LYS A 84 4.77 13.28 -0.64
CA LYS A 84 3.83 14.34 -0.26
C LYS A 84 2.96 13.97 0.94
N ILE A 85 2.41 14.98 1.61
CA ILE A 85 1.33 14.82 2.58
C ILE A 85 -0.03 14.70 1.84
N PRO A 86 -0.92 13.78 2.23
CA PRO A 86 -0.74 12.74 3.24
C PRO A 86 0.07 11.54 2.75
N TYR A 87 0.88 10.95 3.64
CA TYR A 87 1.66 9.74 3.39
C TYR A 87 1.50 8.68 4.48
N TYR A 88 1.99 7.47 4.21
CA TYR A 88 1.94 6.37 5.16
C TYR A 88 2.84 6.64 6.38
N SER A 89 2.22 6.68 7.57
CA SER A 89 2.86 6.95 8.86
C SER A 89 4.15 6.18 9.13
N LEU A 90 4.25 4.95 8.61
CA LEU A 90 5.36 4.07 8.93
C LEU A 90 6.69 4.57 8.36
N TYR A 91 6.71 5.35 7.27
CA TYR A 91 7.96 5.87 6.72
C TYR A 91 8.71 6.70 7.76
N LYS A 92 8.05 7.67 8.39
CA LYS A 92 8.64 8.45 9.48
C LYS A 92 8.94 7.57 10.70
N LEU A 93 7.93 6.87 11.20
CA LEU A 93 8.04 6.12 12.46
C LEU A 93 9.14 5.05 12.40
N GLN A 94 9.30 4.38 11.26
CA GLN A 94 10.31 3.35 11.08
C GLN A 94 11.70 3.95 10.92
N THR A 95 11.86 4.98 10.07
CA THR A 95 13.16 5.64 9.87
C THR A 95 13.71 6.21 11.18
N GLU A 96 12.86 6.84 12.01
CA GLU A 96 13.27 7.41 13.30
C GLU A 96 13.52 6.34 14.38
N TYR A 97 12.82 5.20 14.33
CA TYR A 97 12.94 4.15 15.35
C TYR A 97 14.33 3.50 15.40
N PHE A 98 14.97 3.29 14.24
CA PHE A 98 16.25 2.57 14.16
C PHE A 98 17.49 3.42 14.48
N GLN A 99 17.31 4.71 14.86
CA GLN A 99 18.33 5.60 15.46
C GLN A 99 19.77 5.38 14.94
N THR A 100 19.98 5.67 13.67
CA THR A 100 21.29 5.52 13.01
C THR A 100 21.87 6.87 12.59
N ARG A 101 23.17 6.91 12.29
CA ARG A 101 23.87 8.09 11.75
C ARG A 101 23.80 8.18 10.22
N HIS A 102 23.33 7.13 9.55
CA HIS A 102 23.36 7.03 8.10
C HIS A 102 22.18 7.70 7.40
N TYR A 103 21.07 7.90 8.11
CA TYR A 103 19.89 8.53 7.55
C TYR A 103 19.00 9.12 8.64
N GLU A 104 18.23 10.13 8.26
CA GLU A 104 17.21 10.75 9.10
C GLU A 104 15.94 11.06 8.31
N PHE A 105 14.82 11.26 9.00
CA PHE A 105 13.55 11.53 8.33
C PHE A 105 13.29 13.04 8.21
N GLY A 106 13.25 13.53 6.97
CA GLY A 106 13.17 14.95 6.61
C GLY A 106 11.78 15.54 6.43
N GLY A 107 10.72 14.78 6.70
CA GLY A 107 9.35 15.23 6.41
C GLY A 107 8.90 14.85 5.01
N ASP A 108 8.41 15.83 4.25
CA ASP A 108 7.93 15.62 2.88
C ASP A 108 8.75 16.44 1.86
N SER A 109 8.68 16.01 0.61
CA SER A 109 9.51 16.54 -0.48
C SER A 109 9.32 18.04 -0.75
N SER A 110 8.21 18.65 -0.32
CA SER A 110 8.03 20.11 -0.46
C SER A 110 9.03 20.92 0.38
N MET A 111 9.54 20.36 1.49
CA MET A 111 10.54 21.01 2.34
C MET A 111 11.89 21.14 1.63
N LEU A 112 12.26 20.14 0.82
CA LEU A 112 13.51 20.12 0.07
C LEU A 112 13.41 20.83 -1.27
N LYS A 113 12.24 20.79 -1.92
CA LYS A 113 12.03 21.47 -3.21
C LYS A 113 12.30 22.98 -3.14
N ASN A 114 12.05 23.58 -1.98
CA ASN A 114 12.27 25.00 -1.75
C ASN A 114 13.70 25.33 -1.28
N ASN A 115 14.56 24.33 -1.13
CA ASN A 115 15.94 24.49 -0.69
C ASN A 115 16.88 24.28 -1.87
N SER A 116 17.17 25.37 -2.59
CA SER A 116 18.10 25.37 -3.74
C SER A 116 19.51 24.91 -3.39
N ASP A 117 19.86 24.91 -2.11
CA ASP A 117 21.21 24.68 -1.61
C ASP A 117 21.38 23.27 -1.02
N PHE A 118 20.34 22.42 -1.09
CA PHE A 118 20.44 21.05 -0.60
C PHE A 118 21.31 20.20 -1.54
N ALA A 119 22.57 20.01 -1.15
CA ALA A 119 23.54 19.18 -1.87
C ALA A 119 23.62 17.72 -1.38
N GLY A 120 22.76 17.33 -0.42
CA GLY A 120 22.78 16.01 0.20
C GLY A 120 22.17 14.89 -0.65
N ASN A 121 22.28 13.67 -0.15
CA ASN A 121 21.58 12.51 -0.73
C ASN A 121 20.16 12.43 -0.20
N VAL A 122 19.20 12.11 -1.08
CA VAL A 122 17.79 11.98 -0.71
C VAL A 122 17.25 10.62 -1.10
N ILE A 123 16.47 10.03 -0.22
CA ILE A 123 15.58 8.91 -0.53
C ILE A 123 14.14 9.39 -0.42
N GLU A 124 13.41 9.36 -1.53
CA GLU A 124 12.00 9.71 -1.59
C GLU A 124 11.13 8.44 -1.64
N PHE A 125 10.25 8.27 -0.65
CA PHE A 125 9.19 7.28 -0.70
C PHE A 125 8.04 7.75 -1.59
N VAL A 126 7.73 6.97 -2.63
CA VAL A 126 6.61 7.21 -3.54
C VAL A 126 5.59 6.09 -3.37
N THR A 127 4.46 6.37 -2.70
CA THR A 127 3.36 5.39 -2.58
C THR A 127 2.39 5.55 -3.73
N SER A 128 2.23 4.53 -4.58
CA SER A 128 1.36 4.63 -5.76
C SER A 128 0.64 3.30 -6.00
N PRO A 129 -0.69 3.20 -5.83
CA PRO A 129 -1.61 4.21 -5.30
C PRO A 129 -1.30 4.60 -3.85
N ASN A 130 -1.48 5.88 -3.55
CA ASN A 130 -1.17 6.46 -2.26
C ASN A 130 -2.07 5.94 -1.13
N ASN A 131 -1.52 5.92 0.07
CA ASN A 131 -2.23 5.72 1.31
C ASN A 131 -2.24 7.04 2.09
N PRO A 132 -3.38 7.74 2.24
CA PRO A 132 -4.73 7.17 2.30
C PRO A 132 -5.64 7.35 1.08
N ASP A 133 -5.31 8.23 0.13
CA ASP A 133 -6.30 8.74 -0.83
C ASP A 133 -6.39 7.96 -2.15
N GLY A 134 -5.55 6.94 -2.35
CA GLY A 134 -5.65 6.02 -3.49
C GLY A 134 -5.26 6.63 -4.84
N LYS A 135 -4.61 7.80 -4.85
CA LYS A 135 -4.13 8.43 -6.08
C LYS A 135 -2.85 7.78 -6.58
N LEU A 136 -2.71 7.66 -7.90
CA LEU A 136 -1.44 7.29 -8.50
C LEU A 136 -0.48 8.48 -8.39
N GLU A 137 0.63 8.25 -7.72
CA GLU A 137 1.66 9.26 -7.47
C GLU A 137 2.89 9.04 -8.33
N SER A 138 3.63 10.13 -8.49
CA SER A 138 4.94 10.21 -9.12
C SER A 138 5.89 10.92 -8.16
N PRO A 139 7.20 10.77 -8.35
CA PRO A 139 8.19 11.46 -7.54
C PRO A 139 8.08 12.98 -7.70
N VAL A 140 8.38 13.69 -6.62
CA VAL A 140 8.44 15.15 -6.58
C VAL A 140 9.87 15.64 -6.79
N LEU A 141 10.84 14.89 -6.26
CA LEU A 141 12.26 15.23 -6.34
C LEU A 141 12.92 14.49 -7.50
N ASN A 142 13.83 15.17 -8.18
CA ASN A 142 14.62 14.61 -9.27
C ASN A 142 16.06 15.11 -9.15
N GLY A 143 17.02 14.28 -9.56
CA GLY A 143 18.43 14.62 -9.54
C GLY A 143 19.31 13.39 -9.37
N PRO A 144 20.62 13.50 -9.62
CA PRO A 144 21.55 12.38 -9.51
C PRO A 144 21.66 11.81 -8.08
N ASN A 145 21.43 12.66 -7.06
CA ASN A 145 21.52 12.31 -5.64
C ASN A 145 20.16 11.89 -5.04
N VAL A 146 19.10 11.83 -5.86
CA VAL A 146 17.77 11.42 -5.43
C VAL A 146 17.54 9.96 -5.82
N LYS A 147 17.20 9.13 -4.83
CA LYS A 147 16.78 7.75 -5.03
C LYS A 147 15.32 7.61 -4.65
N HIS A 148 14.60 6.73 -5.33
CA HIS A 148 13.17 6.53 -5.09
C HIS A 148 12.90 5.11 -4.60
N ILE A 149 12.07 5.00 -3.56
CA ILE A 149 11.47 3.73 -3.14
C ILE A 149 10.00 3.78 -3.51
N TYR A 150 9.60 3.00 -4.50
CA TYR A 150 8.21 2.91 -4.91
C TYR A 150 7.48 1.85 -4.09
N ASP A 151 6.58 2.29 -3.21
CA ASP A 151 5.68 1.41 -2.46
C ASP A 151 4.41 1.16 -3.27
N HIS A 152 4.41 0.03 -3.97
CA HIS A 152 3.34 -0.47 -4.82
C HIS A 152 2.47 -1.51 -4.12
N ALA A 153 2.32 -1.44 -2.79
CA ALA A 153 1.45 -2.35 -2.05
C ALA A 153 0.02 -2.39 -2.62
N TYR A 154 -0.51 -1.26 -3.12
CA TYR A 154 -1.85 -1.17 -3.72
C TYR A 154 -1.86 -1.13 -5.26
N TYR A 155 -0.73 -1.35 -5.95
CA TYR A 155 -0.68 -1.26 -7.41
C TYR A 155 -1.17 -2.55 -8.08
N TRP A 156 -2.44 -2.88 -7.80
CA TRP A 156 -3.16 -4.02 -8.31
C TRP A 156 -4.49 -3.55 -8.89
N SER A 157 -5.00 -4.27 -9.88
CA SER A 157 -6.28 -3.96 -10.52
C SER A 157 -7.49 -4.09 -9.56
N HIS A 158 -7.27 -4.55 -8.33
CA HIS A 158 -8.20 -4.42 -7.22
C HIS A 158 -8.53 -2.96 -6.91
N TYR A 159 -7.49 -2.12 -6.83
CA TYR A 159 -7.56 -0.81 -6.17
C TYR A 159 -7.54 0.36 -7.15
N THR A 160 -6.90 0.17 -8.30
CA THR A 160 -6.71 1.20 -9.32
C THR A 160 -6.84 0.61 -10.72
N ALA A 161 -7.14 1.46 -11.70
CA ALA A 161 -6.78 1.14 -13.08
C ALA A 161 -5.26 1.02 -13.20
N ILE A 162 -4.78 0.05 -13.98
CA ILE A 162 -3.36 -0.11 -14.31
C ILE A 162 -3.09 0.65 -15.61
N PRO A 163 -2.50 1.86 -15.58
CA PRO A 163 -2.21 2.61 -16.80
C PRO A 163 -1.09 1.96 -17.62
N ALA A 164 -0.05 1.45 -16.95
CA ALA A 164 1.09 0.79 -17.56
C ALA A 164 1.82 -0.07 -16.50
N PRO A 165 2.63 -1.06 -16.91
CA PRO A 165 3.53 -1.73 -15.99
C PRO A 165 4.52 -0.73 -15.36
N ALA A 166 4.67 -0.80 -14.04
CA ALA A 166 5.70 -0.09 -13.26
C ALA A 166 7.11 -0.58 -13.66
N ASP A 167 8.05 0.33 -13.90
CA ASP A 167 9.42 0.00 -14.35
C ASP A 167 10.52 0.75 -13.58
N GLU A 168 10.28 1.01 -12.31
CA GLU A 168 11.18 1.79 -11.47
C GLU A 168 12.34 0.93 -10.94
N ASP A 169 13.39 1.60 -10.44
CA ASP A 169 14.63 0.93 -10.03
C ASP A 169 14.45 0.09 -8.75
N LEU A 170 13.56 0.50 -7.84
CA LEU A 170 13.23 -0.21 -6.61
C LEU A 170 11.73 -0.11 -6.33
N MET A 171 11.03 -1.23 -6.52
CA MET A 171 9.59 -1.35 -6.31
C MET A 171 9.29 -2.38 -5.20
N ILE A 172 8.38 -2.06 -4.28
CA ILE A 172 8.00 -2.94 -3.17
C ILE A 172 6.52 -3.31 -3.27
N PHE A 173 6.23 -4.60 -3.10
CA PHE A 173 4.89 -5.18 -3.13
C PHE A 173 4.62 -5.98 -1.86
N SER A 174 3.32 -6.20 -1.57
CA SER A 174 2.89 -6.89 -0.34
C SER A 174 1.78 -7.88 -0.62
N MET A 175 1.97 -9.13 -0.18
CA MET A 175 0.93 -10.17 -0.24
C MET A 175 -0.30 -9.77 0.60
N SER A 176 -0.10 -8.94 1.62
CA SER A 176 -1.15 -8.39 2.48
C SER A 176 -2.25 -7.66 1.70
N LYS A 177 -1.89 -7.07 0.56
CA LYS A 177 -2.78 -6.25 -0.29
C LYS A 177 -3.09 -6.89 -1.63
N LEU A 178 -2.33 -7.91 -2.05
CA LEU A 178 -2.72 -8.75 -3.17
C LEU A 178 -3.78 -9.78 -2.75
N THR A 179 -3.47 -10.68 -1.82
CA THR A 179 -4.34 -11.82 -1.47
C THR A 179 -5.04 -11.67 -0.13
N GLY A 180 -4.84 -10.56 0.58
CA GLY A 180 -5.41 -10.32 1.92
C GLY A 180 -4.69 -11.06 3.06
N HIS A 181 -3.61 -11.78 2.79
CA HIS A 181 -2.91 -12.62 3.77
C HIS A 181 -1.92 -11.83 4.66
N ALA A 182 -2.40 -10.75 5.29
CA ALA A 182 -1.58 -9.83 6.07
C ALA A 182 -0.82 -10.48 7.23
N GLY A 183 -1.40 -11.52 7.85
CA GLY A 183 -0.77 -12.27 8.95
C GLY A 183 0.39 -13.17 8.51
N SER A 184 0.53 -13.48 7.21
CA SER A 184 1.67 -14.27 6.73
C SER A 184 2.97 -13.47 6.70
N ARG A 185 2.89 -12.14 6.84
CA ARG A 185 4.04 -11.24 6.82
C ARG A 185 4.95 -11.53 5.61
N PHE A 186 4.41 -11.48 4.40
CA PHE A 186 5.17 -11.71 3.17
C PHE A 186 5.06 -10.51 2.22
N GLY A 187 6.20 -10.00 1.79
CA GLY A 187 6.33 -9.00 0.74
C GLY A 187 7.55 -9.29 -0.11
N TRP A 188 7.65 -8.62 -1.24
CA TRP A 188 8.81 -8.72 -2.12
C TRP A 188 9.20 -7.36 -2.70
N ALA A 189 10.49 -7.18 -2.92
CA ALA A 189 11.02 -6.05 -3.68
C ALA A 189 11.48 -6.53 -5.05
N ILE A 190 11.31 -5.69 -6.06
CA ILE A 190 11.90 -5.83 -7.39
C ILE A 190 12.96 -4.74 -7.52
N VAL A 191 14.21 -5.15 -7.72
CA VAL A 191 15.37 -4.25 -7.64
C VAL A 191 16.19 -4.37 -8.93
N LYS A 192 16.50 -3.25 -9.55
CA LYS A 192 17.28 -3.21 -10.78
C LYS A 192 18.79 -3.25 -10.53
N ASP A 193 19.28 -2.44 -9.59
CA ASP A 193 20.70 -2.34 -9.26
C ASP A 193 21.15 -3.52 -8.38
N VAL A 194 22.19 -4.23 -8.84
CA VAL A 194 22.76 -5.39 -8.13
C VAL A 194 23.41 -5.01 -6.79
N ASN A 195 23.97 -3.81 -6.66
CA ASN A 195 24.59 -3.33 -5.42
C ASN A 195 23.52 -3.02 -4.36
N VAL A 196 22.40 -2.42 -4.78
CA VAL A 196 21.23 -2.22 -3.90
C VAL A 196 20.65 -3.57 -3.51
N TYR A 197 20.49 -4.50 -4.47
CA TYR A 197 20.03 -5.86 -4.19
C TYR A 197 20.91 -6.56 -3.15
N THR A 198 22.23 -6.50 -3.31
CA THR A 198 23.20 -7.17 -2.45
C THR A 198 23.13 -6.65 -1.02
N ARG A 199 23.10 -5.32 -0.84
CA ARG A 199 22.99 -4.70 0.49
C ARG A 199 21.65 -4.93 1.17
N MET A 200 20.55 -4.94 0.42
CA MET A 200 19.24 -5.33 0.96
C MET A 200 19.23 -6.79 1.42
N MET A 201 19.84 -7.70 0.64
CA MET A 201 19.97 -9.11 1.01
C MET A 201 20.86 -9.29 2.25
N GLU A 202 21.96 -8.55 2.35
CA GLU A 202 22.83 -8.55 3.54
C GLU A 202 22.07 -8.07 4.78
N PHE A 203 21.36 -6.95 4.69
CA PHE A 203 20.51 -6.45 5.77
C PHE A 203 19.52 -7.51 6.26
N ILE A 204 18.80 -8.17 5.35
CA ILE A 204 17.80 -9.19 5.69
C ILE A 204 18.45 -10.44 6.27
N SER A 205 19.62 -10.83 5.76
CA SER A 205 20.40 -11.95 6.28
C SER A 205 20.81 -11.70 7.73
N LEU A 206 21.35 -10.51 8.03
CA LEU A 206 21.81 -10.16 9.37
C LEU A 206 20.64 -9.95 10.34
N ALA A 207 19.53 -9.37 9.88
CA ALA A 207 18.39 -9.10 10.73
C ALA A 207 17.60 -10.36 11.10
N GLU A 208 17.37 -11.27 10.15
CA GLU A 208 16.36 -12.34 10.31
C GLU A 208 16.75 -13.69 9.65
N MET A 209 17.96 -13.81 9.10
CA MET A 209 18.38 -15.01 8.33
C MET A 209 17.38 -15.36 7.20
N GLY A 210 16.83 -14.33 6.55
CA GLY A 210 15.87 -14.48 5.45
C GLY A 210 14.41 -14.45 5.88
N THR A 211 13.55 -15.12 5.10
CA THR A 211 12.11 -15.24 5.36
C THR A 211 11.72 -16.69 5.59
N SER A 212 10.81 -16.93 6.54
CA SER A 212 10.29 -18.26 6.89
C SER A 212 9.93 -19.10 5.67
N LYS A 213 10.39 -20.36 5.66
CA LYS A 213 10.15 -21.31 4.56
C LYS A 213 8.69 -21.73 4.47
N ASP A 214 7.99 -21.82 5.60
CA ASP A 214 6.56 -22.10 5.67
C ASP A 214 5.75 -20.97 5.04
N VAL A 215 6.13 -19.71 5.32
CA VAL A 215 5.51 -18.55 4.70
C VAL A 215 5.73 -18.56 3.19
N GLN A 216 6.93 -18.88 2.72
CA GLN A 216 7.22 -19.00 1.29
C GLN A 216 6.43 -20.13 0.63
N LEU A 217 6.30 -21.30 1.28
CA LEU A 217 5.49 -22.41 0.77
C LEU A 217 4.01 -22.02 0.67
N ARG A 218 3.48 -21.35 1.70
CA ARG A 218 2.10 -20.87 1.71
C ARG A 218 1.87 -19.81 0.63
N ALA A 219 2.78 -18.85 0.50
CA ALA A 219 2.73 -17.83 -0.55
C ALA A 219 2.77 -18.47 -1.94
N LEU A 220 3.66 -19.45 -2.17
CA LEU A 220 3.75 -20.18 -3.44
C LEU A 220 2.43 -20.87 -3.79
N THR A 221 1.82 -21.55 -2.83
CA THR A 221 0.55 -22.25 -3.03
C THR A 221 -0.57 -21.27 -3.39
N LEU A 222 -0.68 -20.17 -2.65
CA LEU A 222 -1.68 -19.13 -2.91
C LEU A 222 -1.47 -18.47 -4.28
N LEU A 223 -0.25 -18.10 -4.63
CA LEU A 223 0.04 -17.46 -5.92
C LEU A 223 -0.15 -18.41 -7.10
N LYS A 224 0.08 -19.71 -6.93
CA LYS A 224 -0.28 -20.71 -7.93
C LYS A 224 -1.78 -20.72 -8.21
N VAL A 225 -2.62 -20.66 -7.17
CA VAL A 225 -4.08 -20.57 -7.30
C VAL A 225 -4.48 -19.26 -7.99
N VAL A 226 -3.88 -18.13 -7.61
CA VAL A 226 -4.14 -16.84 -8.29
C VAL A 226 -3.78 -16.91 -9.78
N ALA A 227 -2.73 -17.65 -10.14
CA ALA A 227 -2.27 -17.81 -11.51
C ALA A 227 -2.93 -18.97 -12.28
N GLN A 228 -4.00 -19.59 -11.76
CA GLN A 228 -4.79 -20.61 -12.47
C GLN A 228 -5.63 -19.99 -13.58
N GLY A 229 -5.88 -20.75 -14.64
CA GLY A 229 -6.63 -20.29 -15.81
C GLY A 229 -5.96 -19.07 -16.46
N ASP A 230 -6.76 -18.03 -16.71
CA ASP A 230 -6.27 -16.74 -17.22
C ASP A 230 -5.69 -15.82 -16.13
N GLY A 231 -5.71 -16.28 -14.87
CA GLY A 231 -5.23 -15.55 -13.71
C GLY A 231 -6.05 -14.31 -13.35
N LYS A 232 -7.24 -14.12 -13.92
CA LYS A 232 -8.07 -12.92 -13.71
C LYS A 232 -9.09 -13.06 -12.58
N GLN A 233 -9.37 -14.27 -12.10
CA GLN A 233 -10.46 -14.54 -11.15
C GLN A 233 -10.37 -13.71 -9.86
N LEU A 234 -9.21 -13.69 -9.18
CA LEU A 234 -9.03 -12.88 -7.96
C LEU A 234 -9.23 -11.39 -8.26
N PHE A 235 -8.66 -10.91 -9.37
CA PHE A 235 -8.71 -9.50 -9.74
C PHE A 235 -10.13 -9.04 -10.08
N ASN A 236 -10.89 -9.85 -10.84
CA ASN A 236 -12.30 -9.61 -11.14
C ASN A 236 -13.14 -9.57 -9.86
N PHE A 237 -12.97 -10.56 -8.98
CA PHE A 237 -13.68 -10.63 -7.70
C PHE A 237 -13.41 -9.39 -6.85
N ALA A 238 -12.14 -9.07 -6.62
CA ALA A 238 -11.75 -7.95 -5.77
C ALA A 238 -12.19 -6.60 -6.37
N GLN A 239 -12.08 -6.43 -7.69
CA GLN A 239 -12.54 -5.22 -8.37
C GLN A 239 -14.05 -5.06 -8.23
N HIS A 240 -14.83 -6.12 -8.45
CA HIS A 240 -16.29 -6.08 -8.32
C HIS A 240 -16.71 -5.68 -6.89
N VAL A 241 -16.12 -6.31 -5.87
CA VAL A 241 -16.41 -5.99 -4.46
C VAL A 241 -16.07 -4.53 -4.14
N LEU A 242 -14.90 -4.05 -4.53
CA LEU A 242 -14.48 -2.69 -4.20
C LEU A 242 -15.23 -1.62 -4.99
N THR A 243 -15.61 -1.88 -6.24
CA THR A 243 -16.48 -0.99 -7.01
C THR A 243 -17.86 -0.87 -6.35
N TYR A 244 -18.50 -1.99 -6.00
CA TYR A 244 -19.77 -1.97 -5.27
C TYR A 244 -19.70 -1.16 -3.97
N ARG A 245 -18.63 -1.38 -3.18
CA ARG A 245 -18.42 -0.66 -1.92
C ARG A 245 -18.20 0.84 -2.13
N TRP A 246 -17.40 1.20 -3.12
CA TRP A 246 -17.13 2.60 -3.47
C TRP A 246 -18.38 3.32 -3.95
N GLU A 247 -19.19 2.69 -4.81
CA GLU A 247 -20.45 3.27 -5.32
C GLU A 247 -21.45 3.53 -4.19
N LYS A 248 -21.69 2.55 -3.31
CA LYS A 248 -22.59 2.70 -2.16
C LYS A 248 -22.16 3.84 -1.23
N LEU A 249 -20.87 3.89 -0.92
CA LEU A 249 -20.31 4.92 -0.03
C LEU A 249 -20.35 6.31 -0.69
N SER A 250 -20.00 6.39 -1.98
CA SER A 250 -20.04 7.63 -2.76
C SER A 250 -21.45 8.20 -2.85
N HIS A 251 -22.44 7.34 -3.06
CA HIS A 251 -23.84 7.75 -3.07
C HIS A 251 -24.27 8.39 -1.73
N ILE A 252 -23.94 7.78 -0.59
CA ILE A 252 -24.31 8.35 0.72
C ILE A 252 -23.67 9.74 0.92
N PHE A 253 -22.38 9.87 0.61
CA PHE A 253 -21.70 11.16 0.75
C PHE A 253 -22.17 12.21 -0.27
N SER A 254 -22.77 11.81 -1.40
CA SER A 254 -23.39 12.76 -2.34
C SER A 254 -24.65 13.43 -1.79
N LEU A 255 -25.30 12.82 -0.80
CA LEU A 255 -26.51 13.35 -0.14
C LEU A 255 -26.21 14.37 0.96
N THR A 256 -24.95 14.74 1.21
CA THR A 256 -24.60 15.66 2.30
C THR A 256 -23.58 16.69 1.85
N LYS A 257 -23.73 17.92 2.36
CA LYS A 257 -22.73 18.99 2.21
C LYS A 257 -21.74 19.05 3.38
N ARG A 258 -21.97 18.30 4.46
CA ARG A 258 -21.08 18.25 5.64
C ARG A 258 -19.75 17.58 5.35
N PHE A 259 -19.74 16.60 4.45
CA PHE A 259 -18.56 15.80 4.14
C PHE A 259 -18.17 15.88 2.65
N SER A 260 -16.96 15.42 2.31
CA SER A 260 -16.57 15.06 0.94
C SER A 260 -15.62 13.89 0.92
N LEU A 261 -15.69 13.11 -0.14
CA LEU A 261 -14.71 12.08 -0.48
C LEU A 261 -13.53 12.64 -1.27
N GLN A 262 -12.47 11.85 -1.37
CA GLN A 262 -11.40 12.12 -2.31
C GLN A 262 -11.88 12.01 -3.75
N THR A 263 -11.29 12.81 -4.63
CA THR A 263 -11.48 12.72 -6.08
C THR A 263 -10.40 11.82 -6.67
N ILE A 264 -10.82 10.76 -7.35
CA ILE A 264 -9.96 9.87 -8.14
C ILE A 264 -10.54 9.82 -9.55
N PRO A 265 -9.76 10.12 -10.60
CA PRO A 265 -10.28 10.13 -11.96
C PRO A 265 -10.53 8.71 -12.49
N THR A 266 -11.55 8.57 -13.32
CA THR A 266 -11.76 7.43 -14.20
C THR A 266 -10.56 7.30 -15.15
N ARG A 267 -10.05 6.08 -15.35
CA ARG A 267 -8.85 5.83 -16.17
C ARG A 267 -8.97 4.53 -16.95
N TYR A 268 -8.28 4.48 -18.10
CA TYR A 268 -8.09 3.25 -18.86
C TYR A 268 -7.20 2.27 -18.08
N CYS A 269 -7.60 1.00 -18.03
CA CYS A 269 -6.87 -0.08 -17.37
C CYS A 269 -6.39 -1.09 -18.40
N THR A 270 -5.07 -1.24 -18.56
CA THR A 270 -4.46 -2.19 -19.53
C THR A 270 -4.68 -3.66 -19.15
N PHE A 271 -4.95 -3.95 -17.88
CA PHE A 271 -5.31 -5.29 -17.41
C PHE A 271 -6.73 -5.70 -17.82
N PHE A 272 -7.70 -4.79 -17.67
CA PHE A 272 -9.11 -5.03 -18.02
C PHE A 272 -9.47 -4.58 -19.45
N GLU A 273 -8.57 -3.88 -20.12
CA GLU A 273 -8.71 -3.35 -21.49
C GLU A 273 -9.97 -2.47 -21.65
N ARG A 274 -10.25 -1.67 -20.61
CA ARG A 274 -11.36 -0.72 -20.59
C ARG A 274 -11.10 0.44 -19.64
N THR A 275 -11.79 1.54 -19.89
CA THR A 275 -11.96 2.64 -18.93
C THR A 275 -12.83 2.18 -17.77
N ARG A 276 -12.42 2.51 -16.54
CA ARG A 276 -13.13 2.09 -15.33
C ARG A 276 -13.12 3.13 -14.24
N GLU A 277 -14.18 3.10 -13.43
CA GLU A 277 -14.32 3.91 -12.24
C GLU A 277 -13.35 3.47 -11.11
N PRO A 278 -13.05 4.39 -10.16
CA PRO A 278 -12.21 4.10 -9.01
C PRO A 278 -12.76 2.97 -8.13
N SER A 279 -11.85 2.23 -7.47
CA SER A 279 -12.21 1.22 -6.45
C SER A 279 -11.17 1.18 -5.32
N PRO A 280 -10.90 2.32 -4.65
CA PRO A 280 -9.78 2.45 -3.73
C PRO A 280 -9.92 1.52 -2.51
N ALA A 281 -8.80 1.18 -1.88
CA ALA A 281 -8.80 0.41 -0.63
C ALA A 281 -9.41 1.18 0.56
N TYR A 282 -9.44 2.51 0.47
CA TYR A 282 -9.82 3.42 1.54
C TYR A 282 -10.71 4.55 1.04
N ALA A 283 -11.64 5.00 1.89
CA ALA A 283 -12.29 6.29 1.73
C ALA A 283 -11.56 7.33 2.60
N TRP A 284 -11.17 8.44 1.98
CA TRP A 284 -10.52 9.56 2.63
C TRP A 284 -11.50 10.73 2.71
N VAL A 285 -12.19 10.80 3.84
CA VAL A 285 -13.35 11.66 4.04
C VAL A 285 -12.92 12.95 4.73
N LYS A 286 -13.31 14.10 4.17
CA LYS A 286 -13.11 15.43 4.75
C LYS A 286 -14.39 15.91 5.46
N CYS A 287 -14.25 16.49 6.65
CA CYS A 287 -15.29 17.30 7.27
C CYS A 287 -15.17 18.77 6.80
N LYS A 288 -16.25 19.31 6.21
CA LYS A 288 -16.28 20.64 5.60
C LYS A 288 -16.76 21.74 6.55
N ARG A 289 -17.63 21.40 7.49
CA ARG A 289 -18.19 22.34 8.46
C ARG A 289 -17.08 22.96 9.33
N LYS A 290 -17.22 24.24 9.70
CA LYS A 290 -16.18 24.95 10.47
C LYS A 290 -16.07 24.39 11.88
N GLU A 291 -17.21 24.02 12.46
CA GLU A 291 -17.41 23.42 13.78
C GLU A 291 -16.86 21.98 13.88
N ASP A 292 -16.83 21.22 12.78
CA ASP A 292 -16.25 19.88 12.70
C ASP A 292 -14.71 19.96 12.64
N LYS A 293 -14.08 20.56 13.66
CA LYS A 293 -12.64 20.78 13.72
C LYS A 293 -11.85 19.47 13.79
N ASN A 294 -12.40 18.45 14.45
CA ASN A 294 -11.83 17.11 14.56
C ASN A 294 -12.76 16.08 13.89
N CYS A 295 -12.44 15.75 12.64
CA CYS A 295 -13.29 14.87 11.84
C CYS A 295 -13.32 13.44 12.38
N HIS A 296 -12.21 12.96 12.95
CA HIS A 296 -12.17 11.66 13.60
C HIS A 296 -13.17 11.58 14.77
N GLU A 297 -13.27 12.65 15.56
CA GLU A 297 -14.19 12.72 16.69
C GLU A 297 -15.66 12.76 16.24
N VAL A 298 -15.97 13.52 15.18
CA VAL A 298 -17.31 13.56 14.58
C VAL A 298 -17.82 12.17 14.25
N PHE A 299 -16.99 11.36 13.57
CA PHE A 299 -17.37 9.99 13.22
C PHE A 299 -17.36 9.05 14.43
N ARG A 300 -16.47 9.25 15.41
CA ARG A 300 -16.45 8.46 16.64
C ARG A 300 -17.75 8.61 17.44
N VAL A 301 -18.27 9.83 17.59
CA VAL A 301 -19.56 10.11 18.24
C VAL A 301 -20.71 9.43 17.48
N ALA A 302 -20.64 9.40 16.15
CA ALA A 302 -21.56 8.64 15.30
C ALA A 302 -21.33 7.11 15.32
N LYS A 303 -20.48 6.61 16.23
CA LYS A 303 -20.13 5.19 16.39
C LYS A 303 -19.49 4.57 15.13
N ILE A 304 -18.77 5.39 14.35
CA ILE A 304 -18.00 4.97 13.18
C ILE A 304 -16.51 5.12 13.50
N ILE A 305 -15.78 4.00 13.47
CA ILE A 305 -14.35 3.98 13.78
C ILE A 305 -13.55 4.07 12.48
N GLY A 306 -12.80 5.15 12.32
CA GLY A 306 -11.83 5.33 11.24
C GLY A 306 -10.43 5.61 11.77
N ARG A 307 -9.47 5.85 10.88
CA ARG A 307 -8.14 6.33 11.29
C ARG A 307 -8.07 7.85 11.17
N SER A 308 -7.70 8.50 12.27
CA SER A 308 -7.42 9.95 12.30
C SER A 308 -6.38 10.34 11.24
N SER A 309 -6.62 11.48 10.59
CA SER A 309 -5.73 12.01 9.58
C SER A 309 -4.38 12.49 10.11
N ARG A 310 -4.28 12.80 11.41
CA ARG A 310 -3.01 13.09 12.09
C ARG A 310 -1.98 11.99 11.91
N ARG A 311 -2.42 10.73 11.83
CA ARG A 311 -1.53 9.59 11.56
C ARG A 311 -0.87 9.67 10.19
N PHE A 312 -1.46 10.39 9.24
CA PHE A 312 -0.95 10.59 7.88
C PHE A 312 -0.38 12.00 7.69
N TYR A 313 -0.14 12.72 8.79
CA TYR A 313 0.38 14.09 8.81
C TYR A 313 -0.52 15.12 8.11
N ALA A 314 -1.76 14.75 7.79
CA ALA A 314 -2.75 15.66 7.26
C ALA A 314 -3.68 16.08 8.41
N GLY A 315 -3.59 17.34 8.87
CA GLY A 315 -4.28 17.93 10.04
C GLY A 315 -5.42 17.16 10.73
N ASP A 316 -6.58 17.80 10.94
CA ASP A 316 -7.69 17.21 11.72
C ASP A 316 -9.01 17.05 10.95
N ARG A 317 -9.04 17.57 9.74
CA ARG A 317 -10.26 17.64 8.95
C ARG A 317 -10.54 16.38 8.15
N TYR A 318 -9.75 15.31 8.31
CA TYR A 318 -9.95 14.08 7.55
C TYR A 318 -10.00 12.83 8.43
N VAL A 319 -10.60 11.78 7.88
CA VAL A 319 -10.59 10.42 8.45
C VAL A 319 -10.48 9.40 7.33
N ARG A 320 -9.75 8.31 7.57
CA ARG A 320 -9.62 7.20 6.64
C ARG A 320 -10.49 6.02 7.07
N PHE A 321 -11.45 5.62 6.23
CA PHE A 321 -12.22 4.38 6.41
C PHE A 321 -11.68 3.26 5.52
N SER A 322 -11.68 2.04 6.05
CA SER A 322 -11.24 0.85 5.33
C SER A 322 -12.38 0.26 4.52
N LEU A 323 -12.18 0.09 3.21
CA LEU A 323 -13.14 -0.59 2.33
C LEU A 323 -12.78 -2.05 2.07
N VAL A 324 -11.68 -2.53 2.66
CA VAL A 324 -11.15 -3.89 2.55
C VAL A 324 -11.45 -4.76 3.79
N THR A 325 -12.54 -4.48 4.50
CA THR A 325 -13.00 -5.21 5.70
C THR A 325 -13.95 -6.37 5.34
N GLY A 326 -14.43 -7.11 6.35
CA GLY A 326 -15.51 -8.09 6.16
C GLY A 326 -16.79 -7.42 5.68
N GLN A 327 -17.71 -8.20 5.10
CA GLN A 327 -18.98 -7.66 4.59
C GLN A 327 -19.83 -7.06 5.72
N HIS A 328 -19.89 -7.73 6.88
CA HIS A 328 -20.58 -7.24 8.07
C HIS A 328 -20.08 -5.86 8.51
N ASP A 329 -18.75 -5.66 8.61
CA ASP A 329 -18.17 -4.37 8.98
C ASP A 329 -18.53 -3.26 7.98
N PHE A 330 -18.55 -3.60 6.68
CA PHE A 330 -18.92 -2.66 5.64
C PHE A 330 -20.42 -2.30 5.72
N ASP A 331 -21.29 -3.27 5.94
CA ASP A 331 -22.73 -3.03 6.08
C ASP A 331 -23.04 -2.17 7.32
N MET A 332 -22.33 -2.41 8.43
CA MET A 332 -22.40 -1.57 9.63
C MET A 332 -21.92 -0.14 9.37
N LEU A 333 -20.81 0.03 8.64
CA LEU A 333 -20.34 1.35 8.21
C LEU A 333 -21.42 2.09 7.40
N ILE A 334 -22.01 1.41 6.41
CA ILE A 334 -23.06 1.97 5.56
C ILE A 334 -24.30 2.36 6.36
N HIS A 335 -24.74 1.50 7.29
CA HIS A 335 -25.88 1.78 8.16
C HIS A 335 -25.65 3.03 9.01
N ARG A 336 -24.51 3.12 9.72
CA ARG A 336 -24.17 4.28 10.54
C ARG A 336 -23.99 5.56 9.73
N LEU A 337 -23.41 5.48 8.54
CA LEU A 337 -23.26 6.64 7.66
C LEU A 337 -24.62 7.18 7.20
N LYS A 338 -25.58 6.29 6.90
CA LYS A 338 -26.96 6.71 6.56
C LYS A 338 -27.63 7.40 7.75
N GLU A 339 -27.55 6.84 8.95
CA GLU A 339 -28.09 7.50 10.16
C GLU A 339 -27.50 8.90 10.35
N LEU A 340 -26.17 9.03 10.24
CA LEU A 340 -25.46 10.29 10.40
C LEU A 340 -25.87 11.34 9.35
N VAL A 341 -26.08 10.93 8.11
CA VAL A 341 -26.49 11.82 7.01
C VAL A 341 -27.98 12.18 7.10
N SER A 342 -28.84 11.25 7.48
CA SER A 342 -30.29 11.50 7.65
C SER A 342 -30.60 12.46 8.79
N GLN A 343 -29.92 12.35 9.93
CA GLN A 343 -30.06 13.28 11.05
C GLN A 343 -29.74 14.73 10.66
N GLU A 344 -28.85 14.95 9.67
CA GLU A 344 -28.52 16.28 9.17
C GLU A 344 -29.69 16.92 8.42
N TYR A 345 -30.43 16.14 7.64
CA TYR A 345 -31.60 16.60 6.90
C TYR A 345 -32.72 17.01 7.86
N GLU A 346 -33.00 16.20 8.88
CA GLU A 346 -34.03 16.49 9.88
C GLU A 346 -33.70 17.77 10.68
N ALA A 347 -32.46 17.91 11.14
CA ALA A 347 -32.03 19.11 11.86
C ALA A 347 -32.09 20.39 11.00
N SER A 348 -31.78 20.27 9.70
CA SER A 348 -31.84 21.38 8.76
C SER A 348 -33.28 21.76 8.40
N ALA A 349 -34.17 20.77 8.25
CA ALA A 349 -35.61 21.00 8.03
C ALA A 349 -36.27 21.67 9.24
N GLN A 350 -35.96 21.22 10.46
CA GLN A 350 -36.47 21.84 11.69
C GLN A 350 -36.02 23.30 11.83
N ALA A 351 -34.74 23.58 11.55
CA ALA A 351 -34.21 24.95 11.60
C ALA A 351 -34.87 25.89 10.57
N MET A 352 -35.24 25.39 9.39
CA MET A 352 -35.97 26.17 8.38
C MET A 352 -37.45 26.38 8.72
N SER A 353 -38.07 25.46 9.46
CA SER A 353 -39.47 25.59 9.92
C SER A 353 -39.67 26.46 11.15
N SER A 354 -38.58 26.81 11.84
CA SER A 354 -38.58 27.68 13.03
C SER A 354 -38.34 29.17 12.72
N PHE A 355 -38.24 29.53 11.43
CA PHE A 355 -38.31 30.90 10.92
C PHE A 355 -39.63 31.07 10.17
#